data_AF-A0A2P4QQG5-F1
#
_entry.id   AF-A0A2P4QQG5-F1
#
_cell.length_a   1.000
_cell.length_b   1.000
_cell.length_c   1.000
_cell.angle_alpha   90.00
_cell.angle_beta   90.00
_cell.angle_gamma   90.00
#
_symmetry.space_group_name_H-M   'P 1'
#
loop_
_entity.id
_entity.type
_entity.pdbx_description
1 polymer ?
#
loop_
_entity_poly.entity_id
_entity_poly.type
_entity_poly.pdbx_seq_one_letter_code
_entity_poly.pdbx_strand_id
1 'polypeptide(L)' 'MKESYENKISFPTINSCGMEIILEYIYTGSIKNESLTKDNIIEAFYAADYFQLPDLQDFIVKNF' A
#
# COMPACT_ATOMS: atom_id res chain seq x y z
N MET A 1 -22.07 -2.44 0.00
CA MET A 1 -22.07 -0.97 0.24
C MET A 1 -22.25 -0.28 -1.12
N LYS A 2 -22.34 1.06 -1.19
CA LYS A 2 -22.49 1.79 -2.47
C LYS A 2 -21.36 1.42 -3.44
N GLU A 3 -20.17 1.27 -2.90
CA GLU A 3 -18.92 0.87 -3.52
C GLU A 3 -18.98 -0.51 -4.19
N SER A 4 -19.93 -1.39 -3.82
CA SER A 4 -20.10 -2.71 -4.43
C SER A 4 -20.74 -2.66 -5.82
N TYR A 5 -21.34 -1.52 -6.20
CA TYR A 5 -22.02 -1.32 -7.48
C TYR A 5 -21.41 -0.20 -8.32
N GLU A 6 -20.38 0.49 -7.81
CA GLU A 6 -19.66 1.54 -8.52
C GLU A 6 -18.35 1.01 -9.10
N ASN A 7 -18.02 1.41 -10.33
CA ASN A 7 -16.77 1.01 -10.99
C ASN A 7 -15.56 1.84 -10.51
N LYS A 8 -15.76 2.74 -9.56
CA LYS A 8 -14.75 3.62 -9.01
C LYS A 8 -14.96 3.77 -7.51
N ILE A 9 -13.87 3.65 -6.77
CA ILE A 9 -13.80 3.94 -5.34
C ILE A 9 -12.78 5.04 -5.09
N SER A 10 -12.78 5.60 -3.89
CA SER A 10 -11.83 6.65 -3.51
C SER A 10 -11.38 6.45 -2.07
N PHE A 11 -10.08 6.55 -1.85
CA PHE A 11 -9.47 6.45 -0.53
C PHE A 11 -8.96 7.84 -0.13
N PRO A 12 -9.66 8.56 0.76
CA PRO A 12 -9.38 9.97 1.02
C PRO A 12 -8.02 10.21 1.71
N THR A 13 -7.49 9.20 2.39
CA THR A 13 -6.27 9.28 3.19
C THR A 13 -5.06 8.62 2.52
N ILE A 14 -5.26 7.94 1.38
CA ILE A 14 -4.20 7.21 0.68
C ILE A 14 -3.82 7.96 -0.58
N ASN A 15 -2.54 8.31 -0.72
CA ASN A 15 -2.02 8.95 -1.91
C ASN A 15 -1.62 7.92 -2.98
N SER A 16 -1.22 8.40 -4.15
CA SER A 16 -0.88 7.56 -5.29
C SER A 16 0.29 6.62 -5.01
N CYS A 17 1.33 7.09 -4.31
CA CYS A 17 2.51 6.29 -4.00
C CYS A 17 2.19 5.13 -3.05
N GLY A 18 1.43 5.40 -1.99
CA GLY A 18 0.96 4.34 -1.10
C GLY A 18 0.11 3.31 -1.85
N MET A 19 -0.84 3.77 -2.68
CA MET A 19 -1.71 2.88 -3.46
C MET A 19 -0.93 2.02 -4.48
N GLU A 20 0.11 2.56 -5.11
CA GLU A 20 0.97 1.84 -6.04
C GLU A 20 1.66 0.65 -5.35
N ILE A 21 2.22 0.86 -4.15
CA ILE A 21 2.84 -0.21 -3.35
C ILE A 21 1.80 -1.25 -2.94
N ILE A 22 0.61 -0.83 -2.50
CA ILE A 22 -0.46 -1.77 -2.12
C ILE A 22 -0.87 -2.66 -3.30
N LEU A 23 -1.04 -2.07 -4.48
CA LEU A 23 -1.40 -2.83 -5.68
C LEU A 23 -0.29 -3.81 -6.06
N GLU A 24 0.97 -3.39 -6.05
CA GLU A 24 2.10 -4.27 -6.33
C GLU A 24 2.14 -5.47 -5.37
N TYR A 25 1.98 -5.23 -4.07
CA TYR A 25 2.01 -6.28 -3.05
C TYR A 25 0.83 -7.24 -3.20
N ILE A 26 -0.39 -6.74 -3.37
CA ILE A 26 -1.59 -7.59 -3.49
C ILE A 26 -1.52 -8.45 -4.76
N TYR A 27 -1.04 -7.90 -5.88
CA TYR A 27 -0.97 -8.63 -7.14
C TYR A 27 0.19 -9.63 -7.20
N THR A 28 1.34 -9.32 -6.59
CA THR A 28 2.56 -10.15 -6.73
C THR A 28 2.91 -10.95 -5.48
N GLY A 29 2.33 -10.61 -4.33
CA GLY A 29 2.73 -11.14 -3.01
C GLY A 29 4.07 -10.63 -2.51
N SER A 30 4.69 -9.66 -3.19
CA SER A 30 6.03 -9.14 -2.88
C SER A 30 6.15 -7.66 -3.25
N ILE A 31 7.22 -7.01 -2.80
CA ILE A 31 7.59 -5.65 -3.24
C ILE A 31 8.98 -5.70 -3.85
N LYS A 32 9.15 -5.10 -5.02
CA LYS A 32 10.47 -4.91 -5.62
C LYS A 32 11.28 -3.92 -4.79
N ASN A 33 12.58 -4.18 -4.68
CA ASN A 33 13.50 -3.32 -3.93
C ASN A 33 13.54 -1.87 -4.44
N GLU A 34 13.24 -1.66 -5.72
CA GLU A 34 13.22 -0.33 -6.36
C GLU A 34 11.91 0.44 -6.15
N SER A 35 10.82 -0.26 -5.78
CA SER A 35 9.52 0.37 -5.52
C SER A 35 9.49 1.07 -4.16
N LEU A 36 10.15 0.51 -3.14
CA LEU A 36 10.21 1.12 -1.81
C LEU A 36 11.46 2.00 -1.67
N THR A 37 11.25 3.27 -1.35
CA THR A 37 12.31 4.27 -1.21
C THR A 37 12.12 5.07 0.08
N LYS A 38 13.14 5.82 0.49
CA LYS A 38 13.04 6.69 1.68
C LYS A 38 11.96 7.78 1.53
N ASP A 39 11.59 8.12 0.30
CA ASP A 39 10.64 9.20 0.02
C ASP A 39 9.18 8.71 0.07
N ASN A 40 8.92 7.41 -0.04
CA ASN A 40 7.56 6.85 -0.05
C ASN A 40 7.28 5.85 1.08
N ILE A 41 8.26 5.58 1.94
CA ILE A 41 8.16 4.56 2.99
C ILE A 41 7.06 4.88 4.01
N ILE A 42 6.88 6.15 4.36
CA ILE A 42 5.88 6.57 5.34
C ILE A 42 4.48 6.33 4.77
N GLU A 43 4.26 6.72 3.53
CA GLU A 43 3.04 6.52 2.77
C GLU A 43 2.72 5.04 2.58
N ALA A 44 3.73 4.24 2.25
CA ALA A 44 3.60 2.78 2.11
C ALA A 44 3.20 2.13 3.45
N PHE A 45 3.82 2.55 4.55
CA PHE A 45 3.50 2.03 5.89
C PHE A 45 2.06 2.38 6.30
N TYR A 46 1.63 3.63 6.11
CA TYR A 46 0.25 4.05 6.42
C TYR A 46 -0.77 3.37 5.49
N ALA A 47 -0.44 3.15 4.22
CA ALA A 47 -1.32 2.41 3.32
C ALA A 47 -1.43 0.94 3.75
N ALA A 48 -0.32 0.30 4.14
CA ALA A 48 -0.34 -1.08 4.62
C ALA A 48 -1.19 -1.21 5.90
N ASP A 49 -1.14 -0.21 6.79
CA ASP A 49 -2.04 -0.13 7.96
C ASP A 49 -3.51 -0.07 7.55
N TYR A 50 -3.84 0.88 6.67
CA TYR A 50 -5.21 1.15 6.24
C TYR A 50 -5.85 -0.08 5.58
N PHE A 51 -5.10 -0.79 4.75
CA PHE A 51 -5.55 -2.01 4.06
C PHE A 51 -5.38 -3.29 4.90
N GLN A 52 -4.93 -3.17 6.15
CA GLN A 52 -4.75 -4.29 7.08
C GLN A 52 -3.80 -5.38 6.54
N LEU A 53 -2.64 -4.96 6.04
CA LEU A 53 -1.58 -5.82 5.50
C LEU A 53 -0.39 -5.86 6.48
N PRO A 54 -0.50 -6.62 7.59
CA PRO A 54 0.53 -6.63 8.64
C PRO A 54 1.87 -7.16 8.13
N ASP A 55 1.86 -8.14 7.23
CA ASP A 55 3.09 -8.70 6.64
C ASP A 55 3.86 -7.65 5.82
N LEU A 56 3.15 -6.73 5.16
CA LEU A 56 3.76 -5.62 4.43
C LEU A 56 4.30 -4.56 5.38
N GLN A 57 3.58 -4.21 6.46
CA GLN A 57 4.12 -3.32 7.50
C GLN A 57 5.40 -3.89 8.13
N ASP A 58 5.38 -5.18 8.48
CA ASP A 58 6.52 -5.90 9.02
C ASP A 58 7.70 -5.91 8.05
N PHE A 59 7.43 -6.12 6.76
CA PHE A 59 8.44 -6.07 5.71
C PHE A 59 9.07 -4.68 5.63
N ILE A 60 8.27 -3.62 5.66
CA ILE A 60 8.75 -2.24 5.59
C ILE A 60 9.66 -1.92 6.79
N VAL A 61 9.22 -2.23 8.01
CA VAL A 61 9.99 -1.96 9.25
C VAL A 61 11.28 -2.77 9.34
N LYS A 62 11.33 -3.99 8.77
CA LYS A 62 12.54 -4.83 8.80
C LYS A 62 13.61 -4.37 7.81
N ASN A 63 13.23 -3.69 6.74
CA ASN A 63 14.15 -3.34 5.65
C ASN A 63 14.63 -1.87 5.69
N PHE A 64 14.15 -1.05 6.63
CA PHE A 64 14.48 0.38 6.74
C PHE A 64 14.54 0.85 8.20
#